data_AF-A0A1Y6D5V8-F1
#
_entry.id   AF-A0A1Y6D5V8-F1
#
_cell.length_a   1.000
_cell.length_b   1.000
_cell.length_c   1.000
_cell.angle_alpha   90.00
_cell.angle_beta   90.00
_cell.angle_gamma   90.00
#
_symmetry.space_group_name_H-M   'P 1'
#
loop_
_entity.id
_entity.type
_entity.pdbx_description
1 polymer ?
#
loop_
_entity_poly.entity_id
_entity_poly.type
_entity_poly.pdbx_seq_one_letter_code
_entity_poly.pdbx_strand_id
1 'polypeptide(L)'
;MRRLFLCLLLLGMSAQAWAWRCNGWIIEEGQTKFDVDQKCGDPQSGDRRTEWRLVTNFVPNCQTQFESIRMPDGHGGMRVVNQPRTFCVQVPVQSTVPVEVEEWYYSDAGHGNVPKLLRFENGRLVFIENLWGQRNMN
;
A
#
# COMPACT_ATOMS: atom_id res chain seq x y z
N MET A 1 -2.88 -36.08 -22.94
CA MET A 1 -1.71 -35.54 -22.18
C MET A 1 -1.73 -34.00 -22.00
N ARG A 2 -2.32 -33.21 -22.90
CA ARG A 2 -2.41 -31.73 -22.79
C ARG A 2 -3.30 -31.21 -21.64
N ARG A 3 -4.25 -32.01 -21.12
CA ARG A 3 -5.09 -31.64 -19.95
C ARG A 3 -4.38 -31.80 -18.59
N LEU A 4 -3.38 -32.68 -18.50
CA LEU A 4 -2.60 -32.90 -17.27
C LEU A 4 -1.63 -31.74 -16.99
N PHE A 5 -1.10 -31.11 -18.04
CA PHE A 5 -0.21 -29.96 -17.91
C PHE A 5 -0.89 -28.71 -17.33
N LEU A 6 -2.19 -28.53 -17.58
CA LEU A 6 -2.95 -27.39 -17.05
C LEU A 6 -3.17 -27.47 -15.53
N CYS A 7 -3.39 -28.66 -14.96
CA CYS A 7 -3.51 -28.80 -13.51
C CYS A 7 -2.17 -28.60 -12.80
N LEU A 8 -1.06 -29.03 -13.40
CA LEU A 8 0.27 -28.90 -12.79
C LEU A 8 0.74 -27.44 -12.70
N LEU A 9 0.31 -26.59 -13.64
CA LEU A 9 0.61 -25.14 -13.64
C LEU A 9 -0.18 -24.34 -12.58
N LEU A 10 -1.32 -24.85 -12.10
CA LEU A 10 -2.15 -24.19 -11.08
C LEU A 10 -1.73 -24.52 -9.64
N LEU A 11 -0.92 -25.58 -9.43
CA LEU A 11 -0.42 -25.99 -8.11
C LEU A 11 0.80 -25.17 -7.63
N GLY A 12 1.41 -24.36 -8.50
CA GLY A 12 2.64 -23.62 -8.21
C GLY A 12 2.48 -22.22 -7.61
N MET A 13 1.25 -21.75 -7.37
CA MET A 13 0.97 -20.41 -6.87
C MET A 13 0.31 -20.45 -5.48
N SER A 14 0.96 -21.09 -4.50
CA SER A 14 0.58 -20.88 -3.11
C SER A 14 1.11 -19.51 -2.65
N ALA A 15 0.29 -18.47 -2.83
CA ALA A 15 0.45 -17.25 -2.06
C ALA A 15 0.35 -17.64 -0.58
N GLN A 16 1.40 -17.38 0.19
CA GLN A 16 1.39 -17.63 1.62
C GLN A 16 0.48 -16.56 2.23
N ALA A 17 -0.79 -16.90 2.41
CA ALA A 17 -1.72 -16.08 3.18
C ALA A 17 -1.46 -16.36 4.67
N TRP A 18 -0.76 -15.45 5.33
CA TRP A 18 -0.50 -15.55 6.77
C TRP A 18 -1.76 -15.11 7.52
N ALA A 19 -2.74 -16.00 7.57
CA ALA A 19 -3.97 -15.80 8.32
C ALA A 19 -3.77 -16.27 9.76
N TRP A 20 -3.99 -15.39 10.73
CA TRP A 20 -3.98 -15.72 12.15
C TRP A 20 -5.41 -15.88 12.68
N ARG A 21 -5.62 -16.69 13.72
CA ARG A 21 -6.93 -16.91 14.33
C ARG A 21 -6.94 -16.54 15.81
N CYS A 22 -7.92 -15.74 16.22
CA CYS A 22 -8.17 -15.36 17.61
C CYS A 22 -9.67 -15.50 17.89
N ASN A 23 -10.06 -16.06 19.05
CA ASN A 23 -11.47 -16.20 19.46
C ASN A 23 -12.41 -16.78 18.38
N GLY A 24 -11.90 -17.68 17.52
CA GLY A 24 -12.65 -18.27 16.40
C GLY A 24 -12.74 -17.41 15.13
N TRP A 25 -12.25 -16.18 15.17
CA TRP A 25 -12.17 -15.27 14.03
C TRP A 25 -10.85 -15.39 13.29
N ILE A 26 -10.86 -15.04 12.01
CA ILE A 26 -9.65 -14.95 11.18
C ILE A 26 -9.26 -13.48 11.05
N ILE A 27 -7.99 -13.21 11.37
CA ILE A 27 -7.32 -11.93 11.24
C ILE A 27 -6.40 -12.00 10.02
N GLU A 28 -6.54 -10.99 9.16
CA GLU A 28 -5.84 -10.88 7.88
C GLU A 28 -5.37 -9.44 7.70
N GLU A 29 -4.33 -9.27 6.89
CA GLU A 29 -3.83 -7.95 6.49
C GLU A 29 -4.94 -7.10 5.84
N GLY A 30 -4.85 -5.78 6.03
CA GLY A 30 -5.82 -4.79 5.58
C GLY A 30 -6.95 -4.51 6.58
N GLN A 31 -7.20 -5.40 7.54
CA GLN A 31 -8.16 -5.18 8.63
C GLN A 31 -7.77 -3.95 9.46
N THR A 32 -8.76 -3.22 9.99
CA THR A 32 -8.48 -2.06 10.82
C THR A 32 -8.10 -2.47 12.24
N LYS A 33 -7.36 -1.62 12.93
CA LYS A 33 -7.05 -1.79 14.36
C LYS A 33 -8.30 -2.06 15.20
N PHE A 34 -9.39 -1.35 14.92
CA PHE A 34 -10.68 -1.55 15.59
C PHE A 34 -11.27 -2.94 15.33
N ASP A 35 -11.22 -3.43 14.09
CA ASP A 35 -11.72 -4.78 13.76
C ASP A 35 -10.94 -5.87 14.50
N VAL A 36 -9.62 -5.71 14.61
CA VAL A 36 -8.75 -6.66 15.31
C VAL A 36 -9.03 -6.63 16.80
N ASP A 37 -9.10 -5.45 17.39
CA ASP A 37 -9.44 -5.24 18.80
C ASP A 37 -10.80 -5.86 19.16
N GLN A 38 -11.83 -5.63 18.34
CA GLN A 38 -13.16 -6.19 18.56
C GLN A 38 -13.19 -7.73 18.52
N LYS A 39 -12.33 -8.35 17.72
CA LYS A 39 -12.28 -9.82 17.55
C LYS A 39 -11.37 -10.49 18.57
N CYS A 40 -10.20 -9.92 18.84
CA CYS A 40 -9.16 -10.53 19.65
C CYS A 40 -9.13 -10.00 21.09
N GLY A 41 -9.69 -8.82 21.35
CA GLY A 41 -9.52 -8.07 22.59
C GLY A 41 -8.24 -7.24 22.60
N ASP A 42 -7.93 -6.64 23.74
CA ASP A 42 -6.73 -5.81 23.92
C ASP A 42 -5.43 -6.63 23.78
N PRO A 43 -4.37 -6.06 23.18
CA PRO A 43 -3.05 -6.69 23.15
C PRO A 43 -2.41 -6.70 24.53
N GLN A 44 -1.49 -7.64 24.76
CA GLN A 44 -0.69 -7.66 25.99
C GLN A 44 0.23 -6.44 26.09
N SER A 45 0.78 -5.99 24.96
CA SER A 45 1.53 -4.75 24.88
C SER A 45 1.41 -4.13 23.49
N GLY A 46 1.35 -2.80 23.44
CA GLY A 46 1.37 -2.02 22.22
C GLY A 46 2.47 -0.95 22.27
N ASP A 47 3.36 -0.93 21.27
CA ASP A 47 4.28 0.19 21.03
C ASP A 47 3.74 1.07 19.90
N ARG A 48 3.95 2.38 20.00
CA ARG A 48 3.51 3.34 18.97
C ARG A 48 4.60 4.35 18.67
N ARG A 49 4.90 4.52 17.39
CA ARG A 49 5.91 5.46 16.90
C ARG A 49 5.52 6.08 15.56
N THR A 50 6.08 7.24 15.27
CA THR A 50 5.97 7.87 13.94
C THR A 50 7.24 7.58 13.15
N GLU A 51 7.10 6.91 12.02
CA GLU A 51 8.19 6.69 11.07
C GLU A 51 8.03 7.64 9.87
N TRP A 52 9.09 8.37 9.54
CA TRP A 52 9.12 9.23 8.36
C TRP A 52 9.58 8.42 7.15
N ARG A 53 8.77 8.36 6.11
CA ARG A 53 9.09 7.58 4.90
C ARG A 53 9.16 8.46 3.66
N LEU A 54 10.20 8.24 2.86
CA LEU A 54 10.30 8.83 1.54
C LEU A 54 9.32 8.12 0.61
N VAL A 55 8.43 8.89 0.00
CA VAL A 55 7.52 8.41 -1.05
C VAL A 55 7.80 9.18 -2.33
N THR A 56 7.67 8.48 -3.45
CA THR A 56 7.80 9.08 -4.79
C THR A 56 6.40 9.34 -5.33
N ASN A 57 6.06 10.60 -5.48
CA ASN A 57 4.81 11.04 -6.11
C ASN A 57 5.10 11.49 -7.55
N PHE A 58 4.15 11.27 -8.44
CA PHE A 58 4.22 11.81 -9.81
C PHE A 58 3.35 13.04 -9.89
N VAL A 59 3.97 14.18 -10.21
CA VAL A 59 3.26 15.45 -10.36
C VAL A 59 3.35 15.93 -11.80
N PRO A 60 2.31 16.62 -12.31
CA PRO A 60 2.39 17.26 -13.62
C PRO A 60 3.35 18.44 -13.57
N ASN A 61 4.40 18.38 -14.38
CA ASN A 61 5.23 19.53 -14.70
C ASN A 61 4.79 20.06 -16.07
N CYS A 62 4.13 21.21 -16.07
CA CYS A 62 3.53 21.78 -17.27
C CYS A 62 4.34 22.99 -17.76
N GLN A 63 4.70 22.97 -19.04
CA GLN A 63 5.33 24.09 -19.72
C GLN A 63 4.35 24.66 -20.74
N THR A 64 4.23 25.99 -20.74
CA THR A 64 3.43 26.71 -21.72
C THR A 64 4.31 27.26 -22.83
N GLN A 65 4.03 26.87 -24.06
CA GLN A 65 4.67 27.41 -25.25
C GLN A 65 3.64 28.17 -26.08
N PHE A 66 4.00 29.36 -26.57
CA PHE A 66 3.15 30.13 -27.46
C PHE A 66 3.43 29.71 -28.91
N GLU A 67 2.39 29.23 -29.58
CA GLU A 67 2.44 28.94 -31.01
C GLU A 67 1.65 29.99 -31.78
N SER A 68 2.21 30.45 -32.89
CA SER A 68 1.52 31.34 -33.81
C SER A 68 0.65 30.51 -34.75
N ILE A 69 -0.66 30.68 -34.64
CA ILE A 69 -1.64 29.96 -35.43
C ILE A 69 -2.35 30.95 -36.33
N ARG A 70 -2.48 30.60 -37.61
CA ARG A 70 -3.31 31.36 -38.55
C ARG A 70 -4.76 30.92 -38.43
N MET A 71 -5.67 31.87 -38.21
CA MET A 71 -7.11 31.62 -38.06
C MET A 71 -7.91 32.61 -38.92
N PRO A 72 -9.11 32.25 -39.40
CA PRO A 72 -9.98 33.17 -40.14
C PRO A 72 -10.38 34.36 -39.29
N ASP A 73 -10.42 35.56 -39.88
CA ASP A 73 -10.76 36.78 -39.15
C ASP A 73 -12.26 37.12 -39.14
N GLY A 74 -13.08 36.40 -39.89
CA GLY A 74 -14.52 36.64 -40.04
C GLY A 74 -14.90 37.62 -41.16
N HIS A 75 -13.93 38.27 -41.80
CA HIS A 75 -14.09 39.20 -42.92
C HIS A 75 -13.48 38.68 -44.23
N GLY A 76 -13.19 37.37 -44.29
CA GLY A 76 -12.52 36.73 -45.42
C GLY A 76 -11.00 36.87 -45.41
N GLY A 77 -10.42 37.45 -44.36
CA GLY A 77 -8.98 37.53 -44.13
C GLY A 77 -8.49 36.47 -43.14
N MET A 78 -7.17 36.49 -42.92
CA MET A 78 -6.50 35.61 -41.97
C MET A 78 -5.80 36.46 -40.92
N ARG A 79 -6.00 36.13 -39.64
CA ARG A 79 -5.26 36.71 -38.53
C ARG A 79 -4.26 35.71 -37.96
N VAL A 80 -3.10 36.20 -37.53
CA VAL A 80 -2.16 35.43 -36.71
C VAL A 80 -2.51 35.68 -35.26
N VAL A 81 -2.86 34.63 -34.53
CA VAL A 81 -3.05 34.68 -33.09
C VAL A 81 -1.95 33.86 -32.41
N ASN A 82 -1.50 34.35 -31.26
CA ASN A 82 -0.61 33.58 -30.39
C ASN A 82 -1.48 32.80 -29.42
N GLN A 83 -1.53 31.48 -29.56
CA GLN A 83 -2.26 30.62 -28.63
C GLN A 83 -1.28 29.89 -27.72
N PRO A 84 -1.55 29.86 -26.40
CA PRO A 84 -0.75 29.06 -25.49
C PRO A 84 -1.10 27.58 -25.67
N ARG A 85 -0.09 26.77 -25.91
CA ARG A 85 -0.17 25.31 -25.76
C ARG A 85 0.53 24.90 -24.48
N THR A 86 -0.17 24.11 -23.68
CA THR A 86 0.38 23.57 -22.44
C THR A 86 0.77 22.13 -22.68
N PHE A 87 2.04 21.82 -22.47
CA PHE A 87 2.57 20.47 -22.51
C PHE A 87 2.90 20.03 -21.09
N CYS A 88 2.41 18.87 -20.67
CA CYS A 88 2.62 18.35 -19.32
C CYS A 88 3.34 17.01 -19.37
N VAL A 89 4.35 16.85 -18.51
CA VAL A 89 5.04 15.58 -18.29
C VAL A 89 4.90 15.20 -16.82
N GLN A 90 4.73 13.91 -16.54
CA GLN A 90 4.76 13.40 -15.17
C GLN A 90 6.20 13.29 -14.71
N VAL A 91 6.57 14.04 -13.66
CA VAL A 91 7.90 13.99 -13.07
C VAL A 91 7.84 13.39 -11.67
N PRO A 92 8.80 12.51 -11.30
CA PRO A 92 8.86 11.98 -9.96
C PRO A 92 9.37 13.06 -8.99
N VAL A 93 8.65 13.26 -7.90
CA VAL A 93 9.04 14.13 -6.79
C VAL A 93 9.05 13.30 -5.52
N GLN A 94 10.14 13.39 -4.78
CA GLN A 94 10.27 12.74 -3.48
C GLN A 94 9.71 13.65 -2.40
N SER A 95 8.91 13.08 -1.50
CA SER A 95 8.40 13.76 -0.32
C SER A 95 8.46 12.84 0.88
N THR A 96 8.68 13.41 2.07
CA THR A 96 8.66 12.64 3.31
C THR A 96 7.26 12.70 3.92
N VAL A 97 6.65 11.55 4.18
CA VAL A 97 5.35 11.45 4.84
C VAL A 97 5.48 10.80 6.21
N PRO A 98 4.76 11.29 7.23
CA PRO A 98 4.69 10.61 8.51
C PRO A 98 3.78 9.38 8.38
N VAL A 99 4.26 8.23 8.87
CA VAL A 99 3.47 7.01 9.00
C VAL A 99 3.38 6.67 10.48
N GLU A 100 2.16 6.58 11.00
CA GLU A 100 1.94 6.12 12.36
C GLU A 100 2.04 4.59 12.38
N VAL A 101 3.06 4.07 13.04
CA VAL A 101 3.31 2.64 13.20
C VAL A 101 2.92 2.24 14.62
N GLU A 102 2.08 1.22 14.73
CA GLU A 102 1.78 0.57 16.01
C GLU A 102 2.11 -0.92 15.95
N GLU A 103 2.77 -1.43 16.97
CA GLU A 103 3.13 -2.86 17.06
C GLU A 103 2.47 -3.48 18.28
N TRP A 104 1.64 -4.50 18.05
CA TRP A 104 0.83 -5.15 19.06
C TRP A 104 1.29 -6.57 19.28
N TYR A 105 1.52 -6.93 20.54
CA TYR A 105 1.97 -8.25 20.95
C TYR A 105 0.86 -9.03 21.65
N TYR A 106 0.61 -10.26 21.18
CA TYR A 106 -0.31 -11.21 21.78
C TYR A 106 0.46 -12.47 22.17
N SER A 107 0.43 -12.86 23.45
CA SER A 107 1.14 -14.05 23.96
C SER A 107 0.31 -15.33 23.85
N ASP A 108 -1.01 -15.23 23.81
CA ASP A 108 -1.99 -16.30 24.02
C ASP A 108 -2.98 -16.44 22.85
N ALA A 109 -2.47 -16.17 21.66
CA ALA A 109 -3.15 -16.04 20.38
C ALA A 109 -3.84 -17.33 19.82
N GLY A 110 -4.43 -18.17 20.68
CA GLY A 110 -5.20 -19.38 20.36
C GLY A 110 -4.60 -20.68 20.90
N HIS A 111 -5.35 -21.78 20.86
CA HIS A 111 -4.94 -23.10 21.38
C HIS A 111 -3.72 -23.68 20.62
N GLY A 112 -2.51 -23.50 21.16
CA GLY A 112 -1.25 -23.96 20.54
C GLY A 112 -0.18 -22.87 20.48
N ASN A 113 -0.06 -22.13 21.58
CA ASN A 113 0.47 -20.77 21.80
C ASN A 113 1.79 -20.42 21.10
N VAL A 114 1.68 -19.78 19.93
CA VAL A 114 2.75 -18.90 19.43
C VAL A 114 2.41 -17.48 19.83
N PRO A 115 3.37 -16.73 20.37
CA PRO A 115 3.21 -15.29 20.42
C PRO A 115 3.12 -14.70 18.99
N LYS A 116 2.31 -13.66 18.83
CA LYS A 116 2.16 -12.92 17.58
C LYS A 116 2.60 -11.48 17.76
N LEU A 117 3.24 -10.93 16.73
CA LEU A 117 3.47 -9.51 16.58
C LEU A 117 2.64 -9.02 15.39
N LEU A 118 1.78 -8.04 15.61
CA LEU A 118 0.98 -7.40 14.59
C LEU A 118 1.50 -5.99 14.38
N ARG A 119 1.72 -5.59 13.13
CA ARG A 119 2.12 -4.23 12.78
C ARG A 119 0.98 -3.52 12.09
N PHE A 120 0.58 -2.39 12.63
CA PHE A 120 -0.38 -1.49 12.06
C PHE A 120 0.33 -0.27 11.49
N GLU A 121 -0.11 0.18 10.32
CA GLU A 121 0.32 1.44 9.72
C GLU A 121 -0.89 2.29 9.40
N ASN A 122 -0.91 3.51 9.94
CA ASN A 122 -2.05 4.42 9.86
C ASN A 122 -3.38 3.73 10.23
N GLY A 123 -3.34 2.88 11.26
CA GLY A 123 -4.49 2.14 11.79
C GLY A 123 -4.92 0.90 10.99
N ARG A 124 -4.18 0.49 9.95
CA ARG A 124 -4.44 -0.76 9.20
C ARG A 124 -3.39 -1.80 9.47
N LEU A 125 -3.82 -3.05 9.68
CA LEU A 125 -2.92 -4.18 9.83
C LEU A 125 -2.17 -4.41 8.52
N VAL A 126 -0.85 -4.27 8.52
CA VAL A 126 -0.02 -4.46 7.32
C VAL A 126 0.85 -5.70 7.40
N PHE A 127 1.03 -6.27 8.60
CA PHE A 127 1.92 -7.41 8.79
C PHE A 127 1.53 -8.20 10.04
N ILE A 128 1.64 -9.53 9.93
CA ILE A 128 1.40 -10.47 11.02
C ILE A 128 2.60 -11.41 11.10
N GLU A 129 3.27 -11.45 12.24
CA GLU A 129 4.44 -12.30 12.48
C GLU A 129 4.16 -13.36 13.53
N ASN A 130 4.60 -14.58 13.25
CA ASN A 130 4.59 -15.70 14.18
C ASN A 130 5.93 -15.77 14.90
N LEU A 131 5.97 -15.55 16.21
CA LEU A 131 7.23 -15.50 16.97
C LEU A 131 7.76 -16.89 17.39
N TRP A 132 7.58 -17.92 16.55
CA TRP A 132 8.30 -19.20 16.71
C TRP A 132 9.72 -19.07 16.15
N GLY A 133 10.72 -19.59 16.85
CA GLY A 133 11.99 -19.98 16.22
C GLY A 133 12.89 -18.85 15.70
N GLN A 134 12.55 -17.57 15.88
CA GLN A 134 13.49 -16.45 15.64
C GLN A 134 14.48 -16.30 16.81
N ARG A 135 15.27 -17.35 17.05
CA ARG A 135 16.63 -17.20 17.57
C ARG A 135 17.54 -17.49 16.37
N ASN A 136 18.34 -16.50 15.97
CA ASN A 136 19.36 -16.54 14.90
C ASN A 136 18.94 -15.85 13.58
N MET A 137 19.00 -14.52 13.57
CA MET A 137 19.57 -13.76 12.47
C MET A 137 20.41 -12.63 13.06
N ASN A 138 21.63 -12.97 13.47
CA ASN A 138 22.76 -12.05 13.62
C ASN A 138 24.01 -12.79 13.11
#